data_AF-A0A521ZGM1-F1
#
_entry.id   AF-A0A521ZGM1-F1
#
_cell.length_a   1.000
_cell.length_b   1.000
_cell.length_c   1.000
_cell.angle_alpha   90.00
_cell.angle_beta   90.00
_cell.angle_gamma   90.00
#
_symmetry.space_group_name_H-M   'P 1'
#
loop_
_entity.id
_entity.type
_entity.pdbx_description
1 polymer ?
#
loop_
_entity_poly.entity_id
_entity_poly.type
_entity_poly.pdbx_seq_one_letter_code
_entity_poly.pdbx_strand_id
1 'polypeptide(L)'
;MMSRRLRFLVGLVFVFAPGLLRADPGPMSIWFTNAPLPGNTTTWFQESLPLGNGRLAAMIYGGVGSEQVQFNEDTIWTGQPHDYSHPNGASYLANLQSNIFNMASGQANFWTACSANFMSLPLRQPAYQPAGTLNLAFPHSGLASYQRSLNLSNATVNVKYDYSGVSYNRDYFASAPSNKVIVIRLTASQSAKITFTATFSTLQTSSNYTVGNDLVMHANVINNGDARYYNTGCTNAVRYDARLRVLAEGGAVSTTGSSISVTNADAVTLLLAVASNVINYNDVSADYVTICSNNIAAA
;
A
#
# COMPACT_ATOMS: atom_id res chain seq x y z
N MET A 1 0.95 38.22 86.03
CA MET A 1 -0.14 37.22 86.01
C MET A 1 -1.02 37.53 84.79
N MET A 2 -1.49 36.47 84.10
CA MET A 2 -2.30 36.47 82.86
C MET A 2 -1.56 36.80 81.54
N SER A 3 -1.06 35.77 80.86
CA SER A 3 -0.94 35.77 79.40
C SER A 3 -1.99 34.81 78.82
N ARG A 4 -2.85 35.36 77.94
CA ARG A 4 -3.90 34.63 77.21
C ARG A 4 -3.25 33.70 76.19
N ARG A 5 -3.52 32.39 76.25
CA ARG A 5 -3.12 31.43 75.21
C ARG A 5 -4.14 31.44 74.07
N LEU A 6 -3.74 31.95 72.91
CA LEU A 6 -4.51 31.88 71.66
C LEU A 6 -4.33 30.47 71.07
N ARG A 7 -5.42 29.70 70.96
CA ARG A 7 -5.41 28.40 70.29
C ARG A 7 -5.68 28.61 68.81
N PHE A 8 -4.69 28.35 67.96
CA PHE A 8 -4.89 28.28 66.51
C PHE A 8 -5.43 26.89 66.14
N LEU A 9 -6.60 26.87 65.51
CA LEU A 9 -7.17 25.67 64.89
C LEU A 9 -6.58 25.55 63.49
N VAL A 10 -5.70 24.57 63.25
CA VAL A 10 -5.19 24.29 61.91
C VAL A 10 -6.23 23.44 61.17
N GLY A 11 -7.03 24.08 60.31
CA GLY A 11 -7.92 23.38 59.40
C GLY A 11 -7.12 22.75 58.25
N LEU A 12 -7.12 21.43 58.16
CA LEU A 12 -6.52 20.70 57.04
C LEU A 12 -7.42 20.86 55.81
N VAL A 13 -7.03 21.73 54.88
CA VAL A 13 -7.70 21.87 53.58
C VAL A 13 -7.22 20.73 52.69
N PHE A 14 -8.07 19.71 52.49
CA PHE A 14 -7.86 18.73 51.41
C PHE A 14 -8.13 19.42 50.07
N VAL A 15 -7.07 19.81 49.37
CA VAL A 15 -7.15 20.20 47.97
C VAL A 15 -7.41 18.92 47.18
N PHE A 16 -8.67 18.67 46.83
CA PHE A 16 -9.02 17.72 45.77
C PHE A 16 -8.51 18.32 44.47
N ALA A 17 -7.29 17.97 44.07
CA ALA A 17 -6.87 18.12 42.69
C ALA A 17 -7.72 17.11 41.90
N PRO A 18 -8.63 17.54 41.02
CA PRO A 18 -9.28 16.61 40.11
C PRO A 18 -8.15 16.11 39.22
N GLY A 19 -7.63 14.92 39.53
CA GLY A 19 -6.82 14.18 38.59
C GLY A 19 -7.66 14.09 37.33
N LEU A 20 -7.24 14.78 36.27
CA LEU A 20 -7.77 14.58 34.93
C LEU A 20 -7.50 13.10 34.61
N LEU A 21 -8.45 12.24 34.97
CA LEU A 21 -8.55 10.88 34.47
C LEU A 21 -8.80 11.05 32.98
N ARG A 22 -7.71 11.18 32.21
CA ARG A 22 -7.77 11.00 30.77
C ARG A 22 -8.29 9.59 30.56
N ALA A 23 -9.43 9.47 29.92
CA ALA A 23 -9.90 8.19 29.42
C ALA A 23 -8.76 7.61 28.55
N ASP A 24 -8.15 6.53 29.02
CA ASP A 24 -7.26 5.73 28.19
C ASP A 24 -8.16 5.11 27.11
N PRO A 25 -7.97 5.46 25.82
CA PRO A 25 -8.76 4.86 24.74
C PRO A 25 -8.55 3.34 24.64
N GLY A 26 -7.64 2.78 25.44
CA GLY A 26 -7.22 1.40 25.35
C GLY A 26 -6.26 1.22 24.17
N PRO A 27 -5.89 -0.03 23.86
CA PRO A 27 -5.03 -0.30 22.72
C PRO A 27 -5.72 0.14 21.42
N MET A 28 -5.12 1.12 20.73
CA MET A 28 -5.60 1.57 19.41
C MET A 28 -5.26 0.51 18.36
N SER A 29 -6.11 -0.51 18.26
CA SER A 29 -5.88 -1.65 17.40
C SER A 29 -7.16 -2.11 16.72
N ILE A 30 -7.04 -2.46 15.44
CA ILE A 30 -8.05 -3.18 14.68
C ILE A 30 -7.59 -4.63 14.59
N TRP A 31 -8.37 -5.60 15.06
CA TRP A 31 -7.94 -7.00 15.12
C TRP A 31 -9.03 -7.99 14.74
N PHE A 32 -8.61 -9.16 14.27
CA PHE A 32 -9.48 -10.26 13.84
C PHE A 32 -8.88 -11.60 14.27
N THR A 33 -9.74 -12.56 14.61
CA THR A 33 -9.37 -13.96 14.93
C THR A 33 -9.82 -14.96 13.87
N ASN A 34 -10.45 -14.49 12.79
CA ASN A 34 -10.87 -15.34 11.67
C ASN A 34 -9.86 -15.23 10.54
N ALA A 35 -9.72 -16.32 9.77
CA ALA A 35 -8.94 -16.29 8.53
C ALA A 35 -9.50 -15.25 7.55
N PRO A 36 -8.64 -14.53 6.79
CA PRO A 36 -9.09 -13.81 5.62
C PRO A 36 -9.58 -14.79 4.54
N LEU A 37 -10.21 -14.29 3.48
CA LEU A 37 -10.41 -15.01 2.23
C LEU A 37 -9.35 -14.59 1.19
N PRO A 38 -8.17 -15.27 1.11
CA PRO A 38 -7.16 -14.96 0.10
C PRO A 38 -7.75 -15.12 -1.31
N GLY A 39 -7.41 -14.20 -2.22
CA GLY A 39 -7.92 -14.21 -3.59
C GLY A 39 -9.36 -13.71 -3.77
N ASN A 40 -10.03 -13.25 -2.71
CA ASN A 40 -11.31 -12.56 -2.87
C ASN A 40 -11.10 -11.15 -3.46
N THR A 41 -11.34 -11.01 -4.76
CA THR A 41 -11.14 -9.75 -5.51
C THR A 41 -12.28 -8.74 -5.34
N THR A 42 -13.40 -9.12 -4.70
CA THR A 42 -14.58 -8.25 -4.54
C THR A 42 -14.71 -7.65 -3.13
N THR A 43 -14.14 -8.28 -2.10
CA THR A 43 -14.20 -7.75 -0.72
C THR A 43 -12.84 -7.62 -0.05
N TRP A 44 -11.73 -7.67 -0.80
CA TRP A 44 -10.37 -7.53 -0.24
C TRP A 44 -10.21 -6.31 0.68
N PHE A 45 -10.81 -5.17 0.32
CA PHE A 45 -10.78 -3.94 1.11
C PHE A 45 -11.56 -4.03 2.43
N GLN A 46 -12.49 -4.99 2.54
CA GLN A 46 -13.26 -5.23 3.76
C GLN A 46 -12.47 -6.09 4.76
N GLU A 47 -11.55 -6.90 4.26
CA GLU A 47 -10.89 -7.91 5.06
C GLU A 47 -9.41 -7.65 5.29
N SER A 48 -8.67 -6.95 4.42
CA SER A 48 -7.22 -6.75 4.60
C SER A 48 -6.88 -5.55 5.50
N LEU A 49 -5.67 -5.58 6.07
CA LEU A 49 -5.16 -4.51 6.95
C LEU A 49 -4.23 -3.58 6.16
N PRO A 50 -4.56 -2.28 6.01
CA PRO A 50 -3.73 -1.34 5.27
C PRO A 50 -2.52 -0.87 6.08
N LEU A 51 -1.40 -0.67 5.39
CA LEU A 51 -0.24 0.10 5.87
C LEU A 51 0.37 0.91 4.74
N GLY A 52 1.11 1.96 5.06
CA GLY A 52 1.80 2.76 4.05
C GLY A 52 2.69 3.85 4.65
N ASN A 53 3.60 4.38 3.83
CA ASN A 53 4.53 5.43 4.21
C ASN A 53 4.34 6.73 3.40
N GLY A 54 3.20 6.89 2.75
CA GLY A 54 2.87 8.00 1.86
C GLY A 54 3.19 7.73 0.40
N ARG A 55 4.23 6.94 0.11
CA ARG A 55 4.61 6.52 -1.27
C ARG A 55 4.21 5.07 -1.54
N LEU A 56 4.68 4.17 -0.69
CA LEU A 56 4.38 2.74 -0.73
C LEU A 56 3.17 2.44 0.16
N ALA A 57 2.33 1.53 -0.32
CA ALA A 57 1.19 1.00 0.43
C ALA A 57 1.15 -0.52 0.34
N ALA A 58 0.59 -1.16 1.35
CA ALA A 58 0.28 -2.58 1.31
C ALA A 58 -1.03 -2.90 2.01
N MET A 59 -1.71 -3.94 1.51
CA MET A 59 -2.87 -4.55 2.12
C MET A 59 -2.49 -5.96 2.55
N ILE A 60 -2.46 -6.19 3.86
CA ILE A 60 -2.03 -7.46 4.46
C ILE A 60 -3.25 -8.34 4.70
N TYR A 61 -3.28 -9.53 4.10
CA TYR A 61 -4.39 -10.46 4.28
C TYR A 61 -4.27 -11.22 5.60
N GLY A 62 -3.11 -11.83 5.87
CA GLY A 62 -2.86 -12.62 7.07
C GLY A 62 -3.06 -14.14 6.92
N GLY A 63 -3.07 -14.69 5.71
CA GLY A 63 -3.34 -16.12 5.52
C GLY A 63 -2.26 -17.06 6.10
N VAL A 64 -2.65 -18.17 6.71
CA VAL A 64 -1.72 -19.10 7.40
C VAL A 64 -0.81 -19.85 6.41
N GLY A 65 -1.39 -20.66 5.53
CA GLY A 65 -0.63 -21.39 4.49
C GLY A 65 -0.35 -20.57 3.24
N SER A 66 -1.14 -19.53 2.98
CA SER A 66 -1.00 -18.65 1.82
C SER A 66 -1.21 -17.21 2.25
N GLU A 67 -0.12 -16.47 2.44
CA GLU A 67 -0.15 -15.04 2.68
C GLU A 67 -0.17 -14.27 1.35
N GLN A 68 -0.94 -13.19 1.31
CA GLN A 68 -1.00 -12.26 0.21
C GLN A 68 -0.76 -10.85 0.75
N VAL A 69 0.29 -10.21 0.22
CA VAL A 69 0.59 -8.81 0.46
C VAL A 69 0.39 -8.10 -0.87
N GLN A 70 -0.80 -7.53 -1.06
CA GLN A 70 -1.03 -6.64 -2.20
C GLN A 70 -0.27 -5.35 -1.91
N PHE A 71 0.54 -4.88 -2.85
CA PHE A 71 1.36 -3.69 -2.66
C PHE A 71 1.11 -2.68 -3.78
N ASN A 72 1.33 -1.41 -3.46
CA ASN A 72 1.26 -0.31 -4.41
C ASN A 72 2.34 0.73 -4.20
N GLU A 73 2.49 1.55 -5.24
CA GLU A 73 3.30 2.77 -5.26
C GLU A 73 2.44 3.88 -5.88
N ASP A 74 2.53 5.09 -5.36
CA ASP A 74 1.62 6.21 -5.64
C ASP A 74 1.70 6.74 -7.09
N THR A 75 2.80 6.49 -7.81
CA THR A 75 3.00 6.95 -9.19
C THR A 75 2.61 5.92 -10.26
N ILE A 76 2.05 4.76 -9.88
CA ILE A 76 1.62 3.73 -10.82
C ILE A 76 0.19 4.02 -11.32
N TRP A 77 0.12 4.64 -12.50
CA TRP A 77 -1.13 5.01 -13.18
C TRP A 77 -1.11 4.53 -14.64
N THR A 78 -2.29 4.39 -15.26
CA THR A 78 -2.37 4.34 -16.71
C THR A 78 -1.94 5.68 -17.32
N GLY A 79 -1.86 5.74 -18.65
CA GLY A 79 -1.63 6.96 -19.39
C GLY A 79 -0.15 7.29 -19.59
N GLN A 80 0.04 8.54 -19.96
CA GLN A 80 1.30 9.16 -20.34
C GLN A 80 1.16 10.67 -20.14
N PRO A 81 2.27 11.42 -20.09
CA PRO A 81 2.25 12.88 -20.22
C PRO A 81 1.37 13.33 -21.40
N HIS A 82 0.40 14.20 -21.14
CA HIS A 82 -0.59 14.64 -22.13
C HIS A 82 -1.22 15.99 -21.75
N ASP A 83 -1.60 16.79 -22.75
CA ASP A 83 -2.36 18.05 -22.56
C ASP A 83 -3.87 17.80 -22.73
N TYR A 84 -4.63 18.02 -21.66
CA TYR A 84 -6.08 17.82 -21.65
C TYR A 84 -6.87 18.92 -22.37
N SER A 85 -6.21 20.00 -22.80
CA SER A 85 -6.85 21.11 -23.49
C SER A 85 -7.48 20.64 -24.79
N HIS A 86 -8.75 20.99 -25.00
CA HIS A 86 -9.36 20.77 -26.30
C HIS A 86 -8.74 21.71 -27.33
N PRO A 87 -8.24 21.20 -28.47
CA PRO A 87 -7.76 22.04 -29.54
C PRO A 87 -8.84 23.05 -29.94
N ASN A 88 -8.47 24.33 -30.01
CA ASN A 88 -9.35 25.46 -30.31
C ASN A 88 -10.51 25.69 -29.31
N GLY A 89 -10.52 25.08 -28.11
CA GLY A 89 -11.63 25.23 -27.17
C GLY A 89 -12.00 26.69 -26.89
N ALA A 90 -10.99 27.55 -26.71
CA ALA A 90 -11.18 28.99 -26.47
C ALA A 90 -12.00 29.71 -27.57
N SER A 91 -11.94 29.29 -28.84
CA SER A 91 -12.70 29.94 -29.91
C SER A 91 -14.21 29.70 -29.81
N TYR A 92 -14.64 28.68 -29.07
CA TYR A 92 -16.05 28.38 -28.84
C TYR A 92 -16.64 29.14 -27.65
N LEU A 93 -15.81 29.76 -26.80
CA LEU A 93 -16.26 30.39 -25.55
C LEU A 93 -17.36 31.43 -25.77
N ALA A 94 -17.19 32.32 -26.76
CA ALA A 94 -18.19 33.37 -27.06
C ALA A 94 -19.53 32.78 -27.51
N ASN A 95 -19.52 31.72 -28.33
CA ASN A 95 -20.74 31.02 -28.75
C ASN A 95 -21.44 30.35 -27.56
N LEU A 96 -20.68 29.69 -26.69
CA LEU A 96 -21.21 29.05 -25.47
C LEU A 96 -21.86 30.08 -24.55
N GLN A 97 -21.18 31.21 -24.30
CA GLN A 97 -21.72 32.32 -23.51
C GLN A 97 -23.02 32.87 -24.12
N SER A 98 -23.06 33.08 -25.45
CA SER A 98 -24.28 33.54 -26.13
C SER A 98 -25.45 32.58 -25.96
N ASN A 99 -25.21 31.26 -26.02
CA ASN A 99 -26.24 30.26 -25.80
C ASN A 99 -26.74 30.23 -24.34
N ILE A 100 -25.83 30.44 -23.37
CA ILE A 100 -26.19 30.56 -21.95
C ILE A 100 -27.05 31.80 -21.72
N PHE A 101 -26.69 32.96 -22.28
CA PHE A 101 -27.46 34.19 -22.08
C PHE A 101 -28.86 34.15 -22.75
N ASN A 102 -29.06 33.29 -23.74
CA ASN A 102 -30.35 33.02 -24.37
C ASN A 102 -31.00 31.72 -23.84
N MET A 103 -31.12 31.58 -22.51
CA MET A 103 -31.53 30.33 -21.84
C MET A 103 -32.80 29.67 -22.38
N ALA A 104 -33.77 30.45 -22.87
CA ALA A 104 -35.05 29.92 -23.36
C ALA A 104 -34.92 29.06 -24.63
N SER A 105 -33.89 29.27 -25.45
CA SER A 105 -33.68 28.55 -26.72
C SER A 105 -32.25 28.02 -26.93
N GLY A 106 -31.28 28.56 -26.21
CA GLY A 106 -29.86 28.25 -26.38
C GLY A 106 -29.39 26.99 -25.65
N GLN A 107 -30.18 26.42 -24.73
CA GLN A 107 -29.74 25.30 -23.89
C GLN A 107 -29.29 24.07 -24.70
N ALA A 108 -30.06 23.66 -25.71
CA ALA A 108 -29.70 22.52 -26.55
C ALA A 108 -28.41 22.79 -27.34
N ASN A 109 -28.31 23.98 -27.95
CA ASN A 109 -27.14 24.41 -28.71
C ASN A 109 -25.88 24.53 -27.83
N PHE A 110 -26.03 25.01 -26.59
CA PHE A 110 -24.96 25.03 -25.60
C PHE A 110 -24.43 23.62 -25.35
N TRP A 111 -25.29 22.65 -25.03
CA TRP A 111 -24.85 21.29 -24.73
C TRP A 111 -24.16 20.62 -25.92
N THR A 112 -24.70 20.79 -27.12
CA THR A 112 -24.08 20.28 -28.36
C THR A 112 -22.70 20.90 -28.57
N ALA A 113 -22.58 22.23 -28.52
CA ALA A 113 -21.32 22.92 -28.77
C ALA A 113 -20.27 22.63 -27.68
N CYS A 114 -20.69 22.61 -26.41
CA CYS A 114 -19.82 22.36 -25.26
C CYS A 114 -19.26 20.93 -25.31
N SER A 115 -20.14 19.94 -25.45
CA SER A 115 -19.77 18.52 -25.46
C SER A 115 -18.81 18.17 -26.61
N ALA A 116 -18.97 18.83 -27.76
CA ALA A 116 -18.17 18.57 -28.94
C ALA A 116 -16.85 19.34 -29.00
N ASN A 117 -16.73 20.51 -28.36
CA ASN A 117 -15.61 21.43 -28.63
C ASN A 117 -14.95 22.05 -27.39
N PHE A 118 -15.50 21.87 -26.19
CA PHE A 118 -15.04 22.57 -24.99
C PHE A 118 -14.70 21.63 -23.82
N MET A 119 -15.15 20.38 -23.89
CA MET A 119 -14.73 19.33 -22.95
C MET A 119 -13.27 18.93 -23.20
N SER A 120 -12.58 18.39 -22.19
CA SER A 120 -11.19 17.97 -22.35
C SER A 120 -11.01 16.90 -23.43
N LEU A 121 -9.84 16.87 -24.06
CA LEU A 121 -9.44 15.81 -24.97
C LEU A 121 -8.12 15.19 -24.48
N PRO A 122 -8.14 13.99 -23.89
CA PRO A 122 -9.26 13.08 -23.73
C PRO A 122 -10.29 13.51 -22.68
N LEU A 123 -11.49 12.94 -22.79
CA LEU A 123 -12.62 13.19 -21.87
C LEU A 123 -12.43 12.55 -20.48
N ARG A 124 -11.47 11.64 -20.36
CA ARG A 124 -11.18 10.91 -19.11
C ARG A 124 -9.76 11.15 -18.67
N GLN A 125 -9.54 11.05 -17.37
CA GLN A 125 -8.22 11.08 -16.76
C GLN A 125 -7.64 9.66 -16.70
N PRO A 126 -6.33 9.52 -16.51
CA PRO A 126 -5.70 8.23 -16.33
C PRO A 126 -6.15 7.63 -14.98
N ALA A 127 -6.18 6.31 -14.89
CA ALA A 127 -6.64 5.60 -13.71
C ALA A 127 -5.46 5.09 -12.90
N TYR A 128 -5.56 5.17 -11.57
CA TYR A 128 -4.61 4.53 -10.66
C TYR A 128 -4.63 3.01 -10.85
N GLN A 129 -3.48 2.35 -10.74
CA GLN A 129 -3.36 0.93 -11.03
C GLN A 129 -2.74 0.14 -9.87
N PRO A 130 -3.18 -1.12 -9.67
CA PRO A 130 -2.53 -2.03 -8.75
C PRO A 130 -1.13 -2.41 -9.27
N ALA A 131 -0.11 -2.34 -8.41
CA ALA A 131 1.25 -2.74 -8.76
C ALA A 131 1.38 -4.27 -8.74
N GLY A 132 0.94 -4.94 -7.69
CA GLY A 132 0.94 -6.39 -7.66
C GLY A 132 0.71 -6.98 -6.29
N THR A 133 0.97 -8.27 -6.20
CA THR A 133 0.83 -9.06 -4.98
C THR A 133 2.08 -9.89 -4.76
N LEU A 134 2.65 -9.77 -3.56
CA LEU A 134 3.63 -10.71 -3.04
C LEU A 134 2.87 -11.88 -2.41
N ASN A 135 3.11 -13.08 -2.93
CA ASN A 135 2.53 -14.32 -2.42
C ASN A 135 3.60 -15.08 -1.64
N LEU A 136 3.31 -15.43 -0.39
CA LEU A 136 4.16 -16.30 0.44
C LEU A 136 3.40 -17.58 0.76
N ALA A 137 3.90 -18.70 0.24
CA ALA A 137 3.35 -20.03 0.46
C ALA A 137 4.11 -20.74 1.58
N PHE A 138 3.43 -21.02 2.68
CA PHE A 138 3.95 -21.75 3.84
C PHE A 138 3.35 -23.17 3.86
N PRO A 139 4.11 -24.20 4.29
CA PRO A 139 3.57 -25.55 4.46
C PRO A 139 2.74 -25.69 5.75
N HIS A 140 1.90 -24.70 6.04
CA HIS A 140 1.10 -24.58 7.27
C HIS A 140 -0.39 -24.64 6.96
N SER A 141 -1.20 -25.02 7.95
CA SER A 141 -2.66 -25.05 7.83
C SER A 141 -3.34 -24.85 9.19
N GLY A 142 -4.65 -24.63 9.18
CA GLY A 142 -5.44 -24.40 10.39
C GLY A 142 -5.35 -22.96 10.92
N LEU A 143 -6.03 -22.70 12.04
CA LEU A 143 -6.17 -21.37 12.66
C LEU A 143 -5.98 -21.42 14.19
N ALA A 144 -5.16 -22.35 14.67
CA ALA A 144 -4.90 -22.45 16.11
C ALA A 144 -4.24 -21.16 16.62
N SER A 145 -4.79 -20.60 17.71
CA SER A 145 -4.34 -19.35 18.33
C SER A 145 -4.21 -18.17 17.35
N TYR A 146 -4.95 -18.20 16.25
CA TYR A 146 -4.81 -17.23 15.17
C TYR A 146 -5.32 -15.85 15.56
N GLN A 147 -4.52 -14.83 15.26
CA GLN A 147 -4.94 -13.44 15.31
C GLN A 147 -4.14 -12.62 14.30
N ARG A 148 -4.79 -11.62 13.71
CA ARG A 148 -4.11 -10.54 13.00
C ARG A 148 -4.58 -9.19 13.51
N SER A 149 -3.70 -8.22 13.54
CA SER A 149 -4.03 -6.88 14.03
C SER A 149 -3.25 -5.79 13.32
N LEU A 150 -3.85 -4.60 13.22
CA LEU A 150 -3.22 -3.35 12.83
C LEU A 150 -3.17 -2.47 14.08
N ASN A 151 -1.97 -2.17 14.55
CA ASN A 151 -1.74 -1.26 15.66
C ASN A 151 -1.55 0.17 15.13
N LEU A 152 -2.46 1.05 15.50
CA LEU A 152 -2.51 2.43 15.03
C LEU A 152 -1.52 3.34 15.76
N SER A 153 -1.00 2.91 16.92
CA SER A 153 -0.03 3.69 17.70
C SER A 153 1.39 3.62 17.13
N ASN A 154 1.73 2.52 16.44
CA ASN A 154 3.07 2.31 15.88
C ASN A 154 3.06 1.96 14.37
N ALA A 155 1.88 1.96 13.74
CA ALA A 155 1.69 1.67 12.31
C ALA A 155 2.23 0.30 11.85
N THR A 156 2.10 -0.73 12.71
CA THR A 156 2.49 -2.11 12.37
C THR A 156 1.29 -3.02 12.22
N VAL A 157 1.31 -3.88 11.21
CA VAL A 157 0.45 -5.06 11.15
C VAL A 157 1.19 -6.24 11.76
N ASN A 158 0.46 -7.06 12.52
CA ASN A 158 0.95 -8.31 13.09
C ASN A 158 0.01 -9.46 12.72
N VAL A 159 0.58 -10.63 12.41
CA VAL A 159 -0.15 -11.89 12.24
C VAL A 159 0.53 -12.95 13.08
N LYS A 160 -0.22 -13.63 13.94
CA LYS A 160 0.28 -14.70 14.80
C LYS A 160 -0.63 -15.91 14.77
N TYR A 161 -0.05 -17.09 14.85
CA TYR A 161 -0.77 -18.36 14.88
C TYR A 161 0.14 -19.49 15.37
N ASP A 162 -0.45 -20.60 15.81
CA ASP A 162 0.25 -21.82 16.15
C ASP A 162 0.07 -22.87 15.05
N TYR A 163 1.14 -23.60 14.74
CA TYR A 163 1.09 -24.75 13.85
C TYR A 163 2.09 -25.82 14.31
N SER A 164 1.62 -27.06 14.48
CA SER A 164 2.44 -28.21 14.88
C SER A 164 3.31 -27.96 16.13
N GLY A 165 2.75 -27.28 17.14
CA GLY A 165 3.45 -26.98 18.40
C GLY A 165 4.48 -25.84 18.34
N VAL A 166 4.51 -25.09 17.24
CA VAL A 166 5.36 -23.90 17.04
C VAL A 166 4.47 -22.67 16.89
N SER A 167 4.82 -21.57 17.56
CA SER A 167 4.16 -20.28 17.40
C SER A 167 4.89 -19.47 16.33
N TYR A 168 4.15 -18.96 15.35
CA TYR A 168 4.65 -18.16 14.25
C TYR A 168 4.16 -16.73 14.38
N ASN A 169 5.02 -15.77 14.02
CA ASN A 169 4.73 -14.36 14.08
C ASN A 169 5.23 -13.66 12.80
N ARG A 170 4.40 -12.77 12.26
CA ARG A 170 4.72 -11.96 11.08
C ARG A 170 4.42 -10.50 11.38
N ASP A 171 5.43 -9.65 11.35
CA ASP A 171 5.30 -8.20 11.52
C ASP A 171 5.51 -7.49 10.18
N TYR A 172 4.71 -6.47 9.92
CA TYR A 172 4.74 -5.71 8.67
C TYR A 172 4.69 -4.22 8.97
N PHE A 173 5.50 -3.44 8.26
CA PHE A 173 5.40 -1.98 8.25
C PHE A 173 5.96 -1.39 6.97
N ALA A 174 5.51 -0.20 6.58
CA ALA A 174 6.13 0.60 5.53
C ALA A 174 7.04 1.64 6.18
N SER A 175 8.34 1.62 5.88
CA SER A 175 9.29 2.50 6.55
C SER A 175 9.14 3.93 6.04
N ALA A 176 8.63 4.83 6.88
CA ALA A 176 8.60 6.26 6.59
C ALA A 176 10.00 6.91 6.61
N PRO A 177 10.90 6.59 7.58
CA PRO A 177 12.24 7.19 7.59
C PRO A 177 13.09 6.83 6.36
N SER A 178 13.01 5.58 5.88
CA SER A 178 13.74 5.21 4.66
C SER A 178 13.01 5.65 3.39
N ASN A 179 11.66 5.69 3.44
CA ASN A 179 10.76 5.91 2.31
C ASN A 179 10.97 4.94 1.11
N LYS A 180 11.67 3.83 1.35
CA LYS A 180 12.20 2.94 0.30
C LYS A 180 11.53 1.59 0.25
N VAL A 181 11.11 1.06 1.40
CA VAL A 181 10.69 -0.35 1.52
C VAL A 181 9.49 -0.54 2.45
N ILE A 182 8.70 -1.56 2.12
CA ILE A 182 7.87 -2.30 3.05
C ILE A 182 8.71 -3.42 3.65
N VAL A 183 8.68 -3.58 4.96
CA VAL A 183 9.44 -4.59 5.70
C VAL A 183 8.48 -5.66 6.21
N ILE A 184 8.87 -6.91 6.06
CA ILE A 184 8.15 -8.07 6.61
C ILE A 184 9.13 -8.87 7.45
N ARG A 185 8.85 -9.06 8.73
CA ARG A 185 9.65 -9.88 9.64
C ARG A 185 8.89 -11.17 9.97
N LEU A 186 9.51 -12.31 9.70
CA LEU A 186 8.98 -13.64 9.97
C LEU A 186 9.79 -14.27 11.10
N THR A 187 9.13 -14.73 12.16
CA THR A 187 9.77 -15.42 13.29
C THR A 187 8.96 -16.62 13.74
N ALA A 188 9.62 -17.57 14.40
CA ALA A 188 9.02 -18.75 15.01
C ALA A 188 9.54 -18.93 16.44
N SER A 189 8.79 -19.61 17.30
CA SER A 189 9.19 -19.90 18.69
C SER A 189 10.30 -20.95 18.83
N GLN A 190 10.67 -21.61 17.74
CA GLN A 190 11.74 -22.61 17.69
C GLN A 190 12.63 -22.34 16.47
N SER A 191 13.93 -22.57 16.64
CA SER A 191 14.93 -22.49 15.56
C SER A 191 14.60 -23.42 14.38
N ALA A 192 15.06 -23.01 13.19
CA ALA A 192 14.95 -23.76 11.95
C ALA A 192 13.50 -24.12 11.54
N LYS A 193 12.52 -23.25 11.84
CA LYS A 193 11.09 -23.47 11.52
C LYS A 193 10.50 -22.57 10.45
N ILE A 194 11.24 -21.57 9.95
CA ILE A 194 10.76 -20.73 8.86
C ILE A 194 11.08 -21.38 7.51
N THR A 195 10.03 -21.87 6.84
CA THR A 195 10.08 -22.42 5.48
C THR A 195 8.93 -21.85 4.64
N PHE A 196 9.23 -21.26 3.49
CA PHE A 196 8.21 -20.75 2.56
C PHE A 196 8.77 -20.56 1.14
N THR A 197 7.86 -20.34 0.19
CA THR A 197 8.18 -19.91 -1.18
C THR A 197 7.52 -18.56 -1.47
N ALA A 198 8.28 -17.61 -2.01
CA ALA A 198 7.84 -16.29 -2.44
C ALA A 198 7.72 -16.19 -3.96
N THR A 199 6.64 -15.57 -4.43
CA THR A 199 6.40 -15.24 -5.85
C THR A 199 5.67 -13.90 -5.99
N PHE A 200 5.79 -13.26 -7.16
CA PHE A 200 5.00 -12.10 -7.53
C PHE A 200 3.89 -12.45 -8.52
N SER A 201 2.76 -11.75 -8.41
CA SER A 201 1.71 -11.71 -9.42
C SER A 201 1.21 -10.28 -9.62
N THR A 202 0.67 -9.96 -10.80
CA THR A 202 0.10 -8.65 -11.12
C THR A 202 -0.97 -8.75 -12.21
N LEU A 203 -1.87 -7.77 -12.27
CA LEU A 203 -2.82 -7.60 -13.38
C LEU A 203 -2.19 -6.92 -14.60
N GLN A 204 -0.97 -6.42 -14.47
CA GLN A 204 -0.22 -5.78 -15.53
C GLN A 204 0.56 -6.84 -16.36
N THR A 205 1.06 -6.48 -17.54
CA THR A 205 2.04 -7.32 -18.22
C THR A 205 3.36 -7.27 -17.46
N SER A 206 3.98 -8.43 -17.19
CA SER A 206 5.20 -8.50 -16.39
C SER A 206 6.14 -9.63 -16.80
N SER A 207 7.40 -9.48 -16.42
CA SER A 207 8.42 -10.54 -16.43
C SER A 207 9.01 -10.68 -15.03
N ASN A 208 8.94 -11.89 -14.49
CA ASN A 208 9.39 -12.21 -13.14
C ASN A 208 10.59 -13.15 -13.17
N TYR A 209 11.62 -12.84 -12.38
CA TYR A 209 12.83 -13.67 -12.29
C TYR A 209 13.56 -13.42 -10.98
N THR A 210 14.70 -14.07 -10.79
CA THR A 210 15.53 -13.96 -9.59
C THR A 210 16.95 -13.50 -9.92
N VAL A 211 17.56 -12.70 -9.05
CA VAL A 211 18.96 -12.25 -9.14
C VAL A 211 19.57 -12.27 -7.74
N GLY A 212 20.52 -13.18 -7.50
CA GLY A 212 21.04 -13.40 -6.16
C GLY A 212 19.90 -13.78 -5.20
N ASN A 213 19.72 -13.02 -4.13
CA ASN A 213 18.63 -13.22 -3.15
C ASN A 213 17.43 -12.29 -3.39
N ASP A 214 17.33 -11.70 -4.59
CA ASP A 214 16.21 -10.83 -4.96
C ASP A 214 15.25 -11.55 -5.89
N LEU A 215 13.96 -11.52 -5.55
CA LEU A 215 12.87 -11.77 -6.49
C LEU A 215 12.52 -10.43 -7.15
N VAL A 216 12.42 -10.42 -8.48
CA VAL A 216 12.25 -9.21 -9.29
C VAL A 216 11.03 -9.35 -10.19
N MET A 217 10.23 -8.29 -10.28
CA MET A 217 9.13 -8.14 -11.23
C MET A 217 9.28 -6.82 -11.99
N HIS A 218 9.53 -6.90 -13.29
CA HIS A 218 9.41 -5.77 -14.21
C HIS A 218 8.03 -5.78 -14.82
N ALA A 219 7.34 -4.65 -14.79
CA ALA A 219 5.98 -4.58 -15.28
C ALA A 219 5.71 -3.32 -16.10
N ASN A 220 4.85 -3.50 -17.10
CA ASN A 220 4.33 -2.43 -17.94
C ASN A 220 2.86 -2.23 -17.62
N VAL A 221 2.47 -1.01 -17.27
CA VAL A 221 1.06 -0.69 -17.07
C VAL A 221 0.28 -0.86 -18.38
N ILE A 222 -0.82 -1.60 -18.33
CA ILE A 222 -1.64 -1.94 -19.49
C ILE A 222 -2.81 -0.97 -19.68
N ASN A 223 -3.38 -1.02 -20.89
CA ASN A 223 -4.60 -0.29 -21.22
C ASN A 223 -5.79 -0.86 -20.44
N ASN A 224 -6.53 -0.01 -19.73
CA ASN A 224 -7.71 -0.41 -18.94
C ASN A 224 -9.02 -0.48 -19.75
N GLY A 225 -8.98 -0.21 -21.05
CA GLY A 225 -10.09 -0.31 -22.00
C GLY A 225 -11.00 0.93 -22.10
N ASP A 226 -10.72 2.04 -21.41
CA ASP A 226 -11.59 3.23 -21.50
C ASP A 226 -11.44 3.94 -22.87
N ALA A 227 -12.33 3.63 -23.79
CA ALA A 227 -12.34 4.20 -25.14
C ALA A 227 -12.35 5.75 -25.17
N ARG A 228 -12.87 6.42 -24.13
CA ARG A 228 -12.88 7.90 -24.04
C ARG A 228 -11.50 8.50 -23.78
N TYR A 229 -10.55 7.66 -23.36
CA TYR A 229 -9.13 8.00 -23.25
C TYR A 229 -8.37 7.49 -24.47
N TYR A 230 -8.42 6.18 -24.74
CA TYR A 230 -7.52 5.55 -25.71
C TYR A 230 -7.88 5.80 -27.18
N ASN A 231 -9.14 6.12 -27.52
CA ASN A 231 -9.49 6.48 -28.90
C ASN A 231 -8.95 7.86 -29.33
N THR A 232 -8.37 8.62 -28.39
CA THR A 232 -7.74 9.91 -28.68
C THR A 232 -6.26 9.78 -29.04
N GLY A 233 -5.74 8.56 -29.14
CA GLY A 233 -4.33 8.27 -29.39
C GLY A 233 -3.46 8.24 -28.13
N CYS A 234 -4.05 8.43 -26.94
CA CYS A 234 -3.32 8.26 -25.69
C CYS A 234 -2.88 6.79 -25.50
N THR A 235 -1.68 6.57 -24.95
CA THR A 235 -1.12 5.23 -24.66
C THR A 235 -0.69 5.09 -23.20
N ASN A 236 0.07 4.05 -22.86
CA ASN A 236 0.60 3.80 -21.50
C ASN A 236 2.13 3.83 -21.48
N ALA A 237 2.69 4.83 -20.81
CA ALA A 237 4.14 5.03 -20.69
C ALA A 237 4.70 4.58 -19.33
N VAL A 238 3.84 4.30 -18.34
CA VAL A 238 4.30 3.93 -17.00
C VAL A 238 4.83 2.49 -16.96
N ARG A 239 6.02 2.35 -16.38
CA ARG A 239 6.80 1.13 -16.19
C ARG A 239 7.29 1.12 -14.75
N TYR A 240 7.38 -0.05 -14.14
CA TYR A 240 7.85 -0.15 -12.76
C TYR A 240 8.57 -1.47 -12.50
N ASP A 241 9.40 -1.44 -11.46
CA ASP A 241 10.16 -2.56 -10.96
C ASP A 241 9.77 -2.77 -9.49
N ALA A 242 9.46 -4.02 -9.13
CA ALA A 242 9.25 -4.43 -7.76
C ALA A 242 10.30 -5.48 -7.38
N ARG A 243 10.91 -5.31 -6.22
CA ARG A 243 11.96 -6.21 -5.73
C ARG A 243 11.70 -6.65 -4.32
N LEU A 244 11.85 -7.94 -4.07
CA LEU A 244 11.85 -8.53 -2.74
C LEU A 244 13.24 -9.07 -2.44
N ARG A 245 13.94 -8.47 -1.48
CA ARG A 245 15.19 -9.04 -0.94
C ARG A 245 14.89 -9.94 0.24
N VAL A 246 15.47 -11.14 0.22
CA VAL A 246 15.36 -12.12 1.31
C VAL A 246 16.63 -12.12 2.17
N LEU A 247 16.47 -11.79 3.45
CA LEU A 247 17.53 -11.81 4.46
C LEU A 247 17.20 -12.88 5.50
N ALA A 248 17.74 -14.09 5.30
CA ALA A 248 17.52 -15.22 6.20
C ALA A 248 18.58 -15.28 7.31
N GLU A 249 18.13 -15.57 8.53
CA GLU A 249 18.98 -15.94 9.66
C GLU A 249 18.96 -17.46 9.79
N GLY A 250 20.08 -18.11 9.45
CA GLY A 250 20.15 -19.57 9.34
C GLY A 250 19.40 -20.13 8.12
N GLY A 251 19.35 -21.47 8.05
CA GLY A 251 18.68 -22.17 6.95
C GLY A 251 19.37 -22.01 5.59
N ALA A 252 18.58 -22.16 4.52
CA ALA A 252 19.03 -21.99 3.15
C ALA A 252 18.02 -21.16 2.34
N VAL A 253 18.55 -20.33 1.43
CA VAL A 253 17.79 -19.59 0.42
C VAL A 253 18.12 -20.18 -0.95
N SER A 254 17.12 -20.52 -1.73
CA SER A 254 17.28 -21.04 -3.10
C SER A 254 16.35 -20.32 -4.07
N THR A 255 16.77 -20.24 -5.32
CA THR A 255 16.04 -19.52 -6.38
C THR A 255 15.71 -20.47 -7.52
N THR A 256 14.48 -20.43 -8.03
CA THR A 256 14.07 -21.24 -9.19
C THR A 256 13.23 -20.39 -10.13
N GLY A 257 13.80 -19.92 -11.23
CA GLY A 257 13.11 -19.08 -12.20
C GLY A 257 12.55 -17.81 -11.56
N SER A 258 11.24 -17.75 -11.41
CA SER A 258 10.47 -16.63 -10.86
C SER A 258 10.03 -16.83 -9.39
N SER A 259 10.74 -17.66 -8.63
CA SER A 259 10.47 -17.89 -7.21
C SER A 259 11.74 -17.95 -6.36
N ILE A 260 11.60 -17.54 -5.09
CA ILE A 260 12.61 -17.74 -4.05
C ILE A 260 12.01 -18.60 -2.95
N SER A 261 12.74 -19.62 -2.50
CA SER A 261 12.38 -20.46 -1.38
C SER A 261 13.36 -20.28 -0.23
N VAL A 262 12.83 -20.26 0.99
CA VAL A 262 13.60 -20.34 2.22
C VAL A 262 13.25 -21.65 2.91
N THR A 263 14.25 -22.37 3.41
CA THR A 263 14.05 -23.61 4.15
C THR A 263 14.80 -23.59 5.47
N ASN A 264 14.12 -23.97 6.56
CA ASN A 264 14.70 -24.20 7.88
C ASN A 264 15.47 -22.99 8.43
N ALA A 265 14.99 -21.76 8.18
CA ALA A 265 15.57 -20.56 8.79
C ALA A 265 15.04 -20.35 10.22
N ASP A 266 15.80 -19.65 11.04
CA ASP A 266 15.42 -19.24 12.40
C ASP A 266 14.47 -18.03 12.35
N ALA A 267 14.80 -17.07 11.48
CA ALA A 267 13.98 -15.91 11.18
C ALA A 267 14.31 -15.39 9.78
N VAL A 268 13.40 -14.59 9.21
CA VAL A 268 13.60 -13.97 7.90
C VAL A 268 13.10 -12.55 7.91
N THR A 269 13.91 -11.62 7.40
CA THR A 269 13.46 -10.27 7.05
C THR A 269 13.34 -10.17 5.53
N LEU A 270 12.18 -9.70 5.07
CA LEU A 270 11.93 -9.39 3.67
C LEU A 270 11.85 -7.88 3.50
N LEU A 271 12.55 -7.37 2.49
CA LEU A 271 12.49 -5.96 2.08
C LEU A 271 11.83 -5.88 0.72
N LEU A 272 10.67 -5.24 0.64
CA LEU A 272 9.90 -5.04 -0.60
C LEU A 272 10.01 -3.58 -1.04
N ALA A 273 10.69 -3.33 -2.16
CA ALA A 273 10.75 -2.04 -2.81
C ALA A 273 9.94 -2.03 -4.11
N VAL A 274 9.43 -0.85 -4.45
CA VAL A 274 8.79 -0.57 -5.74
C VAL A 274 9.24 0.81 -6.21
N ALA A 275 9.50 0.94 -7.51
CA ALA A 275 9.74 2.24 -8.15
C ALA A 275 9.20 2.23 -9.59
N SER A 276 8.63 3.36 -10.01
CA SER A 276 8.21 3.59 -11.39
C SER A 276 9.19 4.48 -12.14
N ASN A 277 8.95 4.66 -13.44
CA ASN A 277 9.70 5.58 -14.29
C ASN A 277 9.22 7.04 -14.22
N VAL A 278 8.23 7.35 -13.37
CA VAL A 278 7.63 8.68 -13.27
C VAL A 278 8.52 9.61 -12.45
N ILE A 279 8.90 10.75 -13.03
CA ILE A 279 9.63 11.82 -12.34
C ILE A 279 8.64 12.91 -11.91
N ASN A 280 7.79 13.34 -12.85
CA ASN A 280 6.74 14.32 -12.62
C ASN A 280 5.65 14.18 -13.70
N TYR A 281 4.66 15.08 -13.72
CA TYR A 281 3.51 15.01 -14.62
C TYR A 281 3.86 15.02 -16.12
N ASN A 282 5.02 15.56 -16.51
CA ASN A 282 5.46 15.67 -17.90
C ASN A 282 6.68 14.82 -18.27
N ASP A 283 7.22 14.04 -17.32
CA ASP A 283 8.45 13.28 -17.50
C ASP A 283 8.36 11.88 -16.86
N VAL A 284 8.49 10.87 -17.71
CA VAL A 284 8.44 9.43 -17.37
C VAL A 284 9.71 8.70 -17.82
N SER A 285 10.85 9.41 -17.82
CA SER A 285 12.14 8.90 -18.29
C SER A 285 13.02 8.25 -17.22
N ALA A 286 12.57 8.16 -15.96
CA ALA A 286 13.40 7.66 -14.88
C ALA A 286 13.81 6.19 -15.10
N ASP A 287 15.04 5.87 -14.73
CA ASP A 287 15.52 4.48 -14.66
C ASP A 287 14.97 3.80 -13.40
N TYR A 288 13.73 3.34 -13.51
CA TYR A 288 12.98 2.69 -12.44
C TYR A 288 13.65 1.42 -11.90
N VAL A 289 14.41 0.71 -12.75
CA VAL A 289 15.13 -0.51 -12.37
C VAL A 289 16.29 -0.16 -11.44
N THR A 290 17.09 0.84 -11.80
CA THR A 290 18.20 1.32 -10.98
C THR A 290 17.69 1.94 -9.68
N ILE A 291 16.62 2.73 -9.73
CA ILE A 291 15.99 3.31 -8.53
C ILE A 291 15.54 2.22 -7.56
N CYS A 292 14.81 1.20 -8.04
CA CYS A 292 14.32 0.13 -7.19
C CYS A 292 15.47 -0.70 -6.59
N SER A 293 16.49 -1.01 -7.39
CA SER A 293 17.71 -1.70 -6.92
C SER A 293 18.42 -0.92 -5.80
N ASN A 294 18.56 0.40 -5.96
CA ASN A 294 19.21 1.26 -4.98
C ASN A 294 18.38 1.39 -3.69
N ASN A 295 17.05 1.41 -3.81
CA ASN A 295 16.15 1.43 -2.66
C ASN A 295 16.32 0.19 -1.79
N ILE A 296 16.43 -0.99 -2.40
CA ILE A 296 16.71 -2.24 -1.71
C ILE A 296 18.12 -2.24 -1.09
N ALA A 297 19.14 -1.78 -1.82
CA ALA A 297 20.52 -1.82 -1.34
C ALA A 297 20.79 -0.87 -0.16
N ALA A 298 20.03 0.23 -0.07
CA ALA A 298 20.18 1.26 0.95
C ALA A 298 19.23 1.13 2.14
N ALA A 299 18.37 0.10 2.16
CA ALA A 299 17.44 -0.19 3.24
C ALA A 299 18.06 -1.16 4.24
#